data_AF-A0A225W5C2-F1
#
_entry.id   AF-A0A225W5C2-F1
#
_cell.length_a   1.000
_cell.length_b   1.000
_cell.length_c   1.000
_cell.angle_alpha   90.00
_cell.angle_beta   90.00
_cell.angle_gamma   90.00
#
_symmetry.space_group_name_H-M   'P 1'
#
loop_
_entity.id
_entity.type
_entity.pdbx_description
1 polymer ?
#
loop_
_entity_poly.entity_id
_entity_poly.type
_entity_poly.pdbx_seq_one_letter_code
_entity_poly.pdbx_strand_id
1 'polypeptide(L)'
;MLGTTQADQKVARVLSDWKPKDGTNHPCLRVLEEPSLSRAQKLQGICFASTLVFSDTPLNRDEAVAQVLTATLVMHYPDMLMLSDMRSSVRVAMTAPSIGEAEVLAWSVEIRKVFSPSLAHIEPPGSNAQYAELAHLLKKQS
;
A
#
# COMPACT_ATOMS: atom_id res chain seq x y z
N MET A 1 7.50 -26.84 11.36
CA MET A 1 7.42 -25.51 10.74
C MET A 1 8.69 -25.31 9.94
N LEU A 2 8.64 -25.55 8.63
CA LEU A 2 9.80 -25.44 7.73
C LEU A 2 10.13 -23.95 7.63
N GLY A 3 11.10 -23.51 8.43
CA GLY A 3 11.56 -22.14 8.43
C GLY A 3 12.08 -21.78 7.05
N THR A 4 11.62 -20.64 6.52
CA THR A 4 12.27 -19.98 5.40
C THR A 4 13.77 -19.95 5.69
N THR A 5 14.56 -20.52 4.78
CA THR A 5 16.00 -20.61 4.97
C THR A 5 16.56 -19.18 5.03
N GLN A 6 17.71 -18.99 5.67
CA GLN A 6 18.36 -17.68 5.71
C GLN A 6 18.60 -17.10 4.29
N ALA A 7 18.70 -17.97 3.28
CA ALA A 7 18.75 -17.60 1.87
C ALA A 7 17.43 -16.97 1.40
N ASP A 8 16.28 -17.57 1.71
CA ASP A 8 14.96 -17.01 1.36
C ASP A 8 14.74 -15.63 1.98
N GLN A 9 15.20 -15.42 3.22
CA GLN A 9 15.12 -14.12 3.88
C GLN A 9 16.02 -13.07 3.20
N LYS A 10 17.21 -13.47 2.73
CA LYS A 10 18.11 -12.58 1.98
C LYS A 10 17.54 -12.24 0.60
N VAL A 11 17.01 -13.22 -0.12
CA VAL A 11 16.37 -13.01 -1.42
C VAL A 11 15.15 -12.10 -1.26
N ALA A 12 14.28 -12.35 -0.28
CA ALA A 12 13.14 -11.50 0.01
C ALA A 12 13.56 -10.06 0.33
N ARG A 13 14.64 -9.87 1.10
CA ARG A 13 15.17 -8.52 1.39
C ARG A 13 15.69 -7.81 0.14
N VAL A 14 16.36 -8.53 -0.77
CA VAL A 14 16.88 -7.97 -2.03
C VAL A 14 15.72 -7.62 -2.98
N LEU A 15 14.72 -8.50 -3.10
CA LEU A 15 13.58 -8.31 -4.00
C LEU A 15 12.57 -7.27 -3.52
N SER A 16 12.49 -7.04 -2.21
CA SER A 16 11.58 -6.03 -1.64
C SER A 16 12.14 -4.61 -1.73
N ASP A 17 13.37 -4.42 -2.24
CA ASP A 17 14.13 -3.17 -2.17
C ASP A 17 14.17 -2.58 -0.75
N TRP A 18 13.93 -3.41 0.27
CA TRP A 18 13.72 -2.97 1.63
C TRP A 18 15.06 -2.62 2.30
N LYS A 19 15.28 -1.32 2.49
CA LYS A 19 16.43 -0.78 3.21
C LYS A 19 16.07 -0.60 4.69
N PRO A 20 16.70 -1.34 5.63
CA PRO A 20 16.35 -1.26 7.05
C PRO A 20 16.50 0.15 7.66
N LYS A 21 17.33 1.00 7.06
CA LYS A 21 17.61 2.37 7.53
C LYS A 21 16.58 3.40 7.07
N ASP A 22 15.88 3.15 5.97
CA ASP A 22 14.93 4.10 5.38
C ASP A 22 13.50 3.89 5.92
N GLY A 23 13.33 2.90 6.81
CA GLY A 23 12.03 2.41 7.23
C GLY A 23 11.32 1.68 6.09
N THR A 24 10.26 0.97 6.43
CA THR A 24 9.31 0.51 5.40
C THR A 24 8.54 1.73 4.89
N ASN A 25 8.80 2.13 3.64
CA ASN A 25 7.90 3.03 2.92
C ASN A 25 6.57 2.29 2.81
N HIS A 26 5.53 2.79 3.48
CA HIS A 26 4.16 2.26 3.38
C HIS A 26 3.22 3.38 2.95
N PRO A 27 2.14 3.04 2.23
CA PRO A 27 1.09 4.00 1.93
C PRO A 27 0.53 4.57 3.23
N CYS A 28 0.34 5.88 3.31
CA CYS A 28 -0.18 6.53 4.52
C CYS A 28 -1.22 7.59 4.16
N LEU A 29 -2.34 7.62 4.90
CA LEU A 29 -3.37 8.64 4.72
C LEU A 29 -2.86 10.05 5.09
N ARG A 30 -1.83 10.16 5.92
CA ARG A 30 -1.23 11.44 6.34
C ARG A 30 -0.61 12.24 5.19
N VAL A 31 -0.52 11.66 3.99
CA VAL A 31 -0.14 12.35 2.76
C VAL A 31 -1.26 13.29 2.29
N LEU A 32 -2.51 13.04 2.66
CA LEU A 32 -3.64 13.88 2.30
C LEU A 32 -3.70 15.11 3.21
N GLU A 33 -4.02 16.26 2.62
CA GLU A 33 -4.29 17.50 3.35
C GLU A 33 -5.73 17.53 3.87
N GLU A 34 -6.03 18.38 4.85
CA GLU A 34 -7.43 18.63 5.22
C GLU A 34 -8.18 19.40 4.11
N PRO A 35 -9.46 19.09 3.83
CA PRO A 35 -10.37 18.19 4.56
C PRO A 35 -10.30 16.71 4.14
N SER A 36 -9.43 16.36 3.19
CA SER A 36 -9.34 15.00 2.62
C SER A 36 -8.90 13.96 3.64
N LEU A 37 -7.96 14.31 4.52
CA LEU A 37 -7.49 13.43 5.59
C LEU A 37 -8.63 13.00 6.53
N SER A 38 -9.38 13.96 7.10
CA SER A 38 -10.50 13.65 8.00
C SER A 38 -11.60 12.84 7.32
N ARG A 39 -11.82 13.04 6.01
CA ARG A 39 -12.79 12.25 5.24
C ARG A 39 -12.29 10.84 4.94
N ALA A 40 -11.01 10.66 4.64
CA ALA A 40 -10.40 9.35 4.47
C ALA A 40 -10.38 8.54 5.78
N GLN A 41 -10.21 9.20 6.94
CA GLN A 41 -10.33 8.57 8.26
C GLN A 41 -11.77 8.11 8.56
N LYS A 42 -12.79 8.86 8.11
CA LYS A 42 -14.19 8.38 8.20
C LYS A 42 -14.41 7.12 7.38
N LEU A 43 -13.84 7.06 6.16
CA LEU A 43 -13.88 5.85 5.34
C LEU A 43 -13.17 4.68 6.03
N GLN A 44 -11.99 4.90 6.61
CA GLN A 44 -11.27 3.90 7.42
C GLN A 44 -12.15 3.35 8.55
N GLY A 45 -12.78 4.24 9.33
CA GLY A 45 -13.64 3.85 10.45
C GLY A 45 -14.80 2.96 10.02
N ILE A 46 -15.34 3.15 8.82
CA ILE A 46 -16.42 2.32 8.27
C ILE A 46 -15.88 0.98 7.74
N CYS A 47 -14.80 1.01 6.95
CA CYS A 47 -14.19 -0.20 6.39
C CYS A 47 -13.68 -1.17 7.47
N PHE A 48 -13.19 -0.63 8.58
CA PHE A 48 -12.56 -1.37 9.67
C PHE A 48 -13.34 -1.32 10.97
N ALA A 49 -14.63 -0.94 10.94
CA ALA A 49 -15.49 -0.81 12.12
C ALA A 49 -15.47 -2.08 12.99
N SER A 50 -15.52 -3.25 12.35
CA SER A 50 -15.49 -4.56 13.00
C SER A 50 -14.14 -4.93 13.60
N THR A 51 -13.10 -4.11 13.43
CA THR A 51 -11.73 -4.37 13.91
C THR A 51 -11.15 -3.23 14.74
N LEU A 52 -11.88 -2.13 14.94
CA LEU A 52 -11.44 -0.94 15.68
C LEU A 52 -12.26 -0.67 16.96
N VAL A 53 -13.38 -1.37 17.16
CA VAL A 53 -14.37 -1.04 18.21
C VAL A 53 -14.76 -2.27 19.06
N PHE A 54 -13.87 -3.25 19.21
CA PHE A 54 -14.05 -4.31 20.20
C PHE A 54 -13.93 -3.75 21.61
N SER A 55 -14.82 -4.23 22.50
CA SER A 55 -14.76 -3.95 23.93
C SER A 55 -13.46 -4.47 24.57
N ASP A 56 -12.89 -5.52 23.99
CA ASP A 56 -11.59 -6.06 24.38
C ASP A 56 -10.48 -5.41 23.53
N THR A 57 -9.83 -4.39 24.10
CA THR A 57 -8.82 -3.56 23.43
C THR A 57 -7.70 -4.34 22.70
N PRO A 58 -7.12 -5.43 23.23
CA PRO A 58 -6.15 -6.23 22.50
C PRO A 58 -6.68 -6.93 21.23
N LEU A 59 -8.00 -7.05 21.05
CA LEU A 59 -8.59 -7.54 19.81
C LEU A 59 -8.74 -6.45 18.74
N ASN A 60 -8.56 -5.18 19.13
CA ASN A 60 -8.56 -4.06 18.18
C ASN A 60 -7.26 -4.04 17.39
N ARG A 61 -7.40 -3.78 16.10
CA ARG A 61 -6.28 -3.55 15.20
C ARG A 61 -5.64 -2.21 15.54
N ASP A 62 -4.32 -2.16 15.46
CA ASP A 62 -3.58 -0.91 15.60
C ASP A 62 -4.06 0.11 14.56
N GLU A 63 -4.34 1.33 15.02
CA GLU A 63 -4.80 2.46 14.21
C GLU A 63 -3.85 2.78 13.06
N ALA A 64 -2.54 2.66 13.27
CA ALA A 64 -1.54 2.84 12.21
C ALA A 64 -1.66 1.76 11.13
N VAL A 65 -2.03 0.53 11.51
CA VAL A 65 -2.25 -0.55 10.55
C VAL A 65 -3.54 -0.30 9.76
N ALA A 66 -4.61 0.18 10.41
CA ALA A 66 -5.83 0.57 9.71
C ALA A 66 -5.58 1.70 8.70
N GLN A 67 -4.76 2.69 9.08
CA GLN A 67 -4.35 3.77 8.16
C GLN A 67 -3.60 3.24 6.93
N VAL A 68 -2.66 2.32 7.11
CA VAL A 68 -1.91 1.72 6.00
C VAL A 68 -2.85 0.92 5.08
N LEU A 69 -3.76 0.13 5.65
CA LEU A 69 -4.72 -0.64 4.87
C LEU A 69 -5.68 0.26 4.09
N THR A 70 -6.22 1.32 4.69
CA THR A 70 -7.07 2.27 3.99
C THR A 70 -6.30 3.02 2.91
N ALA A 71 -5.07 3.46 3.18
CA ALA A 71 -4.24 4.11 2.17
C ALA A 71 -3.93 3.18 0.98
N THR A 72 -3.67 1.90 1.26
CA THR A 72 -3.48 0.87 0.22
C THR A 72 -4.76 0.67 -0.60
N LEU A 73 -5.91 0.57 0.07
CA LEU A 73 -7.21 0.43 -0.56
C LEU A 73 -7.51 1.64 -1.47
N VAL A 74 -7.29 2.86 -0.99
CA VAL A 74 -7.50 4.09 -1.78
C VAL A 74 -6.55 4.15 -2.98
N MET A 75 -5.27 3.83 -2.82
CA MET A 75 -4.29 3.84 -3.90
C MET A 75 -4.64 2.89 -5.06
N HIS A 76 -5.19 1.73 -4.71
CA HIS A 76 -5.60 0.68 -5.66
C HIS A 76 -7.08 0.74 -6.02
N TYR A 77 -7.80 1.78 -5.59
CA TYR A 77 -9.21 1.95 -5.92
C TYR A 77 -9.49 1.90 -7.44
N PRO A 78 -8.71 2.55 -8.32
CA PRO A 78 -8.89 2.39 -9.77
C PRO A 78 -8.82 0.93 -10.25
N ASP A 79 -7.91 0.14 -9.68
CA ASP A 79 -7.71 -1.27 -10.03
C ASP A 79 -8.88 -2.13 -9.50
N MET A 80 -9.38 -1.81 -8.29
CA MET A 80 -10.55 -2.47 -7.70
C MET A 80 -11.85 -2.23 -8.48
N LEU A 81 -11.97 -1.11 -9.21
CA LEU A 81 -13.16 -0.88 -10.06
C LEU A 81 -13.30 -1.93 -11.16
N MET A 82 -12.20 -2.55 -11.55
CA MET A 82 -12.14 -3.62 -12.56
C MET A 82 -12.43 -5.01 -11.96
N LEU A 83 -12.47 -5.13 -10.62
CA LEU A 83 -12.74 -6.39 -9.91
C LEU A 83 -14.20 -6.40 -9.40
N SER A 84 -15.00 -7.37 -9.85
CA SER A 84 -16.45 -7.41 -9.59
C SER A 84 -16.83 -7.47 -8.10
N ASP A 85 -16.07 -8.22 -7.31
CA ASP A 85 -16.52 -8.68 -6.00
C ASP A 85 -16.22 -7.69 -4.87
N MET A 86 -15.13 -6.91 -4.98
CA MET A 86 -14.71 -5.94 -3.96
C MET A 86 -15.32 -4.54 -4.17
N ARG A 87 -15.77 -4.25 -5.40
CA ARG A 87 -16.36 -2.96 -5.77
C ARG A 87 -17.62 -2.63 -4.96
N SER A 88 -18.45 -3.63 -4.65
CA SER A 88 -19.73 -3.42 -3.94
C SER A 88 -19.50 -2.97 -2.49
N SER A 89 -18.61 -3.65 -1.76
CA SER A 89 -18.33 -3.36 -0.35
C SER A 89 -17.71 -1.97 -0.15
N VAL A 90 -16.76 -1.58 -0.99
CA VAL A 90 -16.12 -0.25 -0.90
C VAL A 90 -17.11 0.85 -1.26
N ARG A 91 -17.95 0.66 -2.29
CA ARG A 91 -18.99 1.63 -2.65
C ARG A 91 -20.02 1.81 -1.53
N VAL A 92 -20.41 0.73 -0.84
CA VAL A 92 -21.31 0.82 0.33
C VAL A 92 -20.66 1.64 1.45
N ALA A 93 -19.37 1.43 1.72
CA ALA A 93 -18.64 2.18 2.74
C ALA A 93 -18.51 3.69 2.41
N MET A 94 -18.52 4.05 1.13
CA MET A 94 -18.48 5.44 0.66
C MET A 94 -19.83 6.16 0.76
N THR A 95 -20.96 5.43 0.74
CA THR A 95 -22.31 6.02 0.75
C THR A 95 -22.62 6.76 2.05
N ALA A 96 -22.38 6.14 3.21
CA ALA A 96 -22.68 6.73 4.51
C ALA A 96 -21.95 8.08 4.77
N PRO A 97 -20.64 8.23 4.47
CA PRO A 97 -19.94 9.51 4.63
C PRO A 97 -20.13 10.48 3.45
N SER A 98 -20.96 10.12 2.46
CA SER A 98 -21.13 10.88 1.21
C SER A 98 -19.80 11.17 0.53
N ILE A 99 -18.96 10.13 0.38
CA ILE A 99 -17.67 10.20 -0.31
C ILE A 99 -17.89 9.87 -1.79
N GLY A 100 -17.42 10.76 -2.66
CA GLY A 100 -17.57 10.62 -4.10
C GLY A 100 -16.49 9.72 -4.72
N GLU A 101 -16.79 9.11 -5.86
CA GLU A 101 -15.80 8.34 -6.62
C GLU A 101 -14.62 9.21 -7.09
N ALA A 102 -14.93 10.41 -7.60
CA ALA A 102 -13.92 11.38 -8.03
C ALA A 102 -12.98 11.80 -6.88
N GLU A 103 -13.50 11.85 -5.66
CA GLU A 103 -12.75 12.19 -4.47
C GLU A 103 -11.75 11.08 -4.09
N VAL A 104 -12.20 9.82 -4.06
CA VAL A 104 -11.29 8.68 -3.81
C VAL A 104 -10.24 8.55 -4.90
N LEU A 105 -10.60 8.83 -6.16
CA LEU A 105 -9.65 8.87 -7.27
C LEU A 105 -8.60 9.98 -7.08
N ALA A 106 -8.99 11.17 -6.63
CA ALA A 106 -8.04 12.25 -6.32
C ALA A 106 -7.05 11.84 -5.22
N TRP A 107 -7.55 11.24 -4.13
CA TRP A 107 -6.70 10.72 -3.05
C TRP A 107 -5.76 9.61 -3.53
N SER A 108 -6.22 8.73 -4.42
CA SER A 108 -5.40 7.66 -4.99
C SER A 108 -4.17 8.20 -5.72
N VAL A 109 -4.33 9.33 -6.43
CA VAL A 109 -3.24 10.01 -7.14
C VAL A 109 -2.26 10.66 -6.17
N GLU A 110 -2.76 11.34 -5.15
CA GLU A 110 -1.92 11.99 -4.12
C GLU A 110 -1.06 10.96 -3.38
N ILE A 111 -1.68 9.87 -2.91
CA ILE A 111 -0.96 8.79 -2.21
C ILE A 111 0.04 8.13 -3.16
N ARG A 112 -0.33 7.84 -4.42
CA ARG A 112 0.56 7.21 -5.40
C ARG A 112 1.77 8.08 -5.76
N LYS A 113 1.61 9.41 -5.83
CA LYS A 113 2.72 10.34 -6.11
C LYS A 113 3.81 10.24 -5.04
N VAL A 114 3.43 10.14 -3.77
CA VAL A 114 4.38 10.05 -2.65
C VAL A 114 4.93 8.64 -2.50
N PHE A 115 4.09 7.63 -2.68
CA PHE A 115 4.46 6.24 -2.43
C PHE A 115 5.21 5.57 -3.58
N SER A 116 4.80 5.84 -4.82
CA SER A 116 5.34 5.26 -6.05
C SER A 116 5.80 6.35 -7.04
N PRO A 117 6.77 7.22 -6.65
CA PRO A 117 7.25 8.28 -7.53
C PRO A 117 7.88 7.74 -8.83
N SER A 118 8.39 6.49 -8.80
CA SER A 118 9.09 5.84 -9.90
C SER A 118 8.21 5.46 -11.10
N LEU A 119 6.89 5.50 -11.00
CA LEU A 119 6.00 5.18 -12.14
C LEU A 119 5.85 6.37 -13.11
N ALA A 120 6.33 7.56 -12.75
CA ALA A 120 6.37 8.72 -13.62
C ALA A 120 7.60 8.75 -14.57
N HIS A 121 8.60 7.88 -14.35
CA HIS A 121 9.84 7.83 -15.11
C HIS A 121 10.06 6.45 -15.73
N ILE A 122 9.11 5.96 -16.53
CA ILE A 122 9.43 4.91 -17.51
C ILE A 122 10.15 5.61 -18.67
N GLU A 123 11.41 5.98 -18.45
CA GLU A 123 12.34 6.12 -19.56
C GLU A 123 12.61 4.72 -20.15
N PRO A 124 12.77 4.59 -21.47
CA PRO A 124 13.06 3.31 -22.10
C PRO A 124 14.35 2.71 -21.50
N PRO A 125 14.42 1.38 -21.32
CA PRO A 125 15.49 0.73 -20.58
C PRO A 125 16.83 0.92 -21.31
N GLY A 126 17.63 1.83 -20.79
CA GLY A 126 18.95 2.17 -21.30
C GLY A 126 19.97 2.28 -20.17
N SER A 127 20.17 1.24 -19.37
CA SER A 127 21.43 1.08 -18.64
C SER A 127 21.67 -0.37 -18.21
N ASN A 128 22.58 -1.02 -18.94
CA ASN A 128 23.06 -2.39 -18.75
C ASN A 128 23.77 -2.66 -17.40
N ALA A 129 23.78 -1.72 -16.46
CA ALA A 129 24.53 -1.84 -15.20
C ALA A 129 23.84 -2.78 -14.20
N GLN A 130 22.52 -2.68 -14.02
CA GLN A 130 21.80 -3.51 -13.04
C GLN A 130 21.75 -4.99 -13.45
N TYR A 131 21.62 -5.28 -14.75
CA TYR A 131 21.64 -6.66 -15.25
C TYR A 131 23.05 -7.27 -15.20
N ALA A 132 24.10 -6.48 -15.35
CA ALA A 132 25.49 -6.94 -15.21
C ALA A 132 25.81 -7.35 -13.76
N GLU A 133 25.33 -6.58 -12.79
CA GLU A 133 25.48 -6.89 -11.35
C GLU A 133 24.80 -8.21 -10.98
N LEU A 134 23.57 -8.42 -11.49
CA LEU A 134 22.79 -9.65 -11.27
C LEU A 134 23.44 -10.87 -11.93
N ALA A 135 23.99 -10.72 -13.14
CA ALA A 135 24.69 -11.80 -13.83
C ALA A 135 25.98 -12.21 -13.11
N HIS A 136 26.70 -11.26 -12.52
CA HIS A 136 27.93 -11.53 -11.79
C HIS A 136 27.68 -12.25 -10.45
N LEU A 137 26.56 -11.96 -9.78
CA LEU A 137 26.15 -12.65 -8.55
C LEU A 137 25.73 -14.09 -8.80
N LEU A 138 25.01 -14.36 -9.89
CA LEU A 138 24.59 -15.71 -10.27
C LEU A 138 25.79 -16.60 -10.64
N LYS A 139 26.82 -16.02 -11.27
CA LYS A 139 28.02 -16.75 -11.67
C LYS A 139 28.93 -17.16 -10.51
N LYS A 140 28.79 -16.53 -9.33
CA LYS A 140 29.56 -16.83 -8.11
C LYS A 140 28.94 -17.95 -7.25
N GLN A 141 27.79 -18.50 -7.64
CA GLN A 141 27.08 -19.56 -6.90
C GLN A 141 27.15 -20.93 -7.59
N SER A 142 27.94 -21.07 -8.67
CA SER A 142 28.12 -22.33 -9.40
C SER A 142 29.53 -22.90 -9.28
#